data_AF-A0A1E5HGK0-F1
#
_entry.id   AF-A0A1E5HGK0-F1
#
_cell.length_a   1.000
_cell.length_b   1.000
_cell.length_c   1.000
_cell.angle_alpha   90.00
_cell.angle_beta   90.00
_cell.angle_gamma   90.00
#
_symmetry.space_group_name_H-M   'P 1'
#
loop_
_entity.id
_entity.type
_entity.pdbx_description
1 polymer ?
#
loop_
_entity_poly.entity_id
_entity_poly.type
_entity_poly.pdbx_seq_one_letter_code
_entity_poly.pdbx_strand_id
1 'polypeptide(L)'
;MNEEKELKINQQIRQINIEQEDKRREIRELEDLEANYFSIHQQEQHYYQELIGNNQGSRYTNHFMELDDEANRLHQYERQRLEDIAERLVSEEVQLRDKEEALYTERVQLFSDREEAEENRYGY
;
A
#
# COMPACT_ATOMS: atom_id res chain seq x y z
N MET A 1 -5.54 16.90 -34.44
CA MET A 1 -6.40 16.75 -33.24
C MET A 1 -6.38 15.32 -32.66
N ASN A 2 -6.55 14.25 -33.45
CA ASN A 2 -6.53 12.87 -32.89
C ASN A 2 -5.14 12.38 -32.46
N GLU A 3 -4.09 12.66 -33.22
CA GLU A 3 -2.72 12.26 -32.85
C GLU A 3 -2.22 12.97 -31.57
N GLU A 4 -2.62 14.23 -31.36
CA GLU A 4 -2.31 14.98 -30.14
C GLU A 4 -3.00 14.38 -28.90
N LYS A 5 -4.24 13.90 -29.04
CA LYS A 5 -4.96 13.22 -27.96
C LYS A 5 -4.30 11.88 -27.62
N GLU A 6 -3.91 11.11 -28.63
CA GLU A 6 -3.22 9.83 -28.47
C GLU A 6 -1.86 10.01 -27.77
N LEU A 7 -1.09 11.01 -28.18
CA LEU A 7 0.19 11.33 -27.55
C LEU A 7 0.01 11.67 -26.06
N LYS A 8 -1.04 12.43 -25.74
CA LYS A 8 -1.37 12.83 -24.37
C LYS A 8 -1.79 11.64 -23.50
N ILE A 9 -2.59 10.73 -24.03
CA ILE A 9 -2.99 9.49 -23.35
C ILE A 9 -1.75 8.61 -23.07
N ASN A 10 -0.88 8.44 -24.06
CA ASN A 10 0.35 7.65 -23.89
C ASN A 10 1.30 8.27 -22.85
N GLN A 11 1.37 9.60 -22.76
CA GLN A 11 2.12 10.29 -21.72
C GLN A 11 1.50 10.05 -20.33
N GLN A 12 0.18 10.11 -20.21
CA GLN A 12 -0.53 9.85 -18.94
C GLN A 12 -0.35 8.39 -18.48
N ILE A 13 -0.43 7.41 -19.36
CA ILE A 13 -0.19 6.00 -19.04
C ILE A 13 1.24 5.79 -18.52
N ARG A 14 2.23 6.40 -19.17
CA ARG A 14 3.62 6.33 -18.69
C ARG A 14 3.78 6.95 -17.30
N GLN A 15 3.12 8.07 -17.06
CA GLN A 15 3.16 8.74 -15.76
C GLN A 15 2.53 7.86 -14.66
N ILE A 16 1.38 7.25 -14.93
CA ILE A 16 0.70 6.34 -14.00
C ILE A 16 1.58 5.12 -13.68
N ASN A 17 2.25 4.54 -14.68
CA ASN A 17 3.14 3.40 -14.46
C ASN A 17 4.31 3.76 -13.53
N ILE A 18 4.89 4.95 -13.68
CA ILE A 18 5.95 5.43 -12.79
C ILE A 18 5.41 5.58 -11.36
N GLU A 19 4.24 6.20 -11.21
CA GLU A 19 3.60 6.38 -9.89
C GLU A 19 3.25 5.04 -9.22
N GLN A 20 2.76 4.06 -9.98
CA GLN A 20 2.50 2.71 -9.46
C GLN A 20 3.78 2.01 -9.01
N GLU A 21 4.88 2.16 -9.75
CA GLU A 21 6.16 1.57 -9.38
C GLU A 21 6.73 2.19 -8.10
N ASP A 22 6.63 3.51 -7.96
CA ASP A 22 7.01 4.22 -6.73
C ASP A 22 6.17 3.77 -5.53
N LYS A 23 4.85 3.63 -5.71
CA LYS A 23 3.96 3.13 -4.65
C LYS A 23 4.28 1.70 -4.24
N ARG A 24 4.58 0.82 -5.20
CA ARG A 24 5.01 -0.56 -4.91
C ARG A 24 6.36 -0.63 -4.19
N ARG A 25 7.23 0.36 -4.36
CA ARG A 25 8.48 0.45 -3.62
C ARG A 25 8.21 0.89 -2.18
N GLU A 26 7.39 1.93 -2.00
CA GLU A 26 6.98 2.43 -0.68
C GLU A 26 6.30 1.34 0.16
N ILE A 27 5.44 0.51 -0.44
CA ILE A 27 4.82 -0.64 0.23
C ILE A 27 5.87 -1.63 0.75
N ARG A 28 6.86 -1.98 -0.07
CA ARG A 28 7.92 -2.91 0.35
C ARG A 28 8.77 -2.35 1.48
N GLU A 29 9.07 -1.06 1.45
CA GLU A 29 9.80 -0.41 2.55
C GLU A 29 9.01 -0.43 3.86
N LEU A 30 7.68 -0.30 3.79
CA LEU A 30 6.79 -0.44 4.95
C LEU A 30 6.72 -1.88 5.46
N GLU A 31 6.63 -2.87 4.57
CA GLU A 31 6.66 -4.30 4.93
C GLU A 31 7.98 -4.67 5.65
N ASP A 32 9.11 -4.17 5.17
CA ASP A 32 10.42 -4.38 5.81
C ASP A 32 10.51 -3.70 7.18
N LEU A 33 9.93 -2.50 7.34
CA LEU A 33 9.85 -1.81 8.62
C LEU A 33 8.96 -2.57 9.62
N GLU A 34 7.83 -3.10 9.17
CA GLU A 34 6.92 -3.91 10.00
C GLU A 34 7.61 -5.19 10.48
N ALA A 35 8.33 -5.89 9.60
CA ALA A 35 9.13 -7.06 9.98
C ALA A 35 10.20 -6.74 11.02
N ASN A 36 10.91 -5.62 10.87
CA ASN A 36 11.90 -5.16 11.84
C ASN A 36 11.27 -4.83 13.21
N TYR A 37 10.13 -4.14 13.20
CA TYR A 37 9.39 -3.82 14.41
C TYR A 37 8.95 -5.09 15.16
N PHE A 38 8.41 -6.07 14.45
CA PHE A 38 8.00 -7.34 15.04
C PHE A 38 9.19 -8.09 15.66
N SER A 39 10.35 -8.07 15.00
CA SER A 39 11.58 -8.65 15.53
C SER A 39 12.05 -7.97 16.83
N ILE A 40 11.98 -6.64 16.91
CA ILE A 40 12.35 -5.90 18.12
C ILE A 40 11.37 -6.23 19.25
N HIS A 41 10.07 -6.25 18.96
CA HIS A 41 9.04 -6.57 19.94
C HIS A 41 9.24 -7.96 20.57
N GLN A 42 9.57 -8.97 19.76
CA GLN A 42 9.87 -10.30 20.29
C GLN A 42 11.08 -10.31 21.22
N GLN A 43 12.12 -9.53 20.90
CA GLN A 43 13.31 -9.41 21.75
C GLN A 43 12.99 -8.71 23.07
N GLU A 44 12.17 -7.65 23.06
CA GLU A 44 11.74 -6.96 24.28
C GLU A 44 10.91 -7.86 25.19
N GLN A 45 9.95 -8.61 24.65
CA GLN A 45 9.17 -9.58 25.45
C GLN A 45 10.08 -10.62 26.10
N HIS A 46 11.05 -11.15 25.36
CA HIS A 46 11.98 -12.13 25.89
C HIS A 46 12.87 -11.53 26.99
N TYR A 47 13.33 -10.28 26.81
CA TYR A 47 14.11 -9.55 27.81
C TYR A 47 13.33 -9.31 29.10
N TYR A 48 12.07 -8.88 29.02
CA TYR A 48 11.23 -8.69 30.20
C TYR A 48 10.90 -10.00 30.92
N GLN A 49 10.64 -11.07 30.17
CA GLN A 49 10.44 -12.40 30.76
C GLN A 49 11.70 -12.89 31.50
N GLU A 50 12.88 -12.70 30.93
CA GLU A 50 14.15 -13.02 31.59
C GLU A 50 14.38 -12.14 32.83
N LEU A 51 14.08 -10.85 32.78
CA LEU A 51 14.16 -9.96 33.93
C LEU A 51 13.22 -10.38 35.06
N ILE A 52 11.97 -10.74 34.74
CA ILE A 52 10.99 -11.23 35.71
C ILE A 52 11.46 -12.57 36.30
N GLY A 53 11.97 -13.47 35.46
CA GLY A 53 12.51 -14.77 35.87
C GLY A 53 13.75 -14.66 36.76
N ASN A 54 14.63 -13.69 36.48
CA ASN A 54 15.84 -13.43 37.25
C ASN A 54 15.57 -12.63 38.55
N ASN A 55 14.49 -11.83 38.60
CA ASN A 55 14.09 -11.05 39.78
C ASN A 55 13.07 -11.78 40.68
N GLN A 56 13.30 -13.04 41.05
CA GLN A 56 12.49 -13.77 42.06
C GLN A 56 12.39 -13.09 43.45
N GLY A 57 12.88 -11.86 43.62
CA GLY A 57 12.72 -10.97 44.77
C GLY A 57 11.77 -9.78 44.53
N SER A 58 10.50 -10.05 44.22
CA SER A 58 9.25 -9.38 44.66
C SER A 58 9.07 -7.84 44.68
N ARG A 59 10.02 -6.96 44.33
CA ARG A 59 9.77 -5.50 44.39
C ARG A 59 9.36 -4.85 43.06
N TYR A 60 9.70 -5.44 41.93
CA TYR A 60 9.49 -4.81 40.61
C TYR A 60 8.58 -5.60 39.67
N THR A 61 8.08 -6.77 40.08
CA THR A 61 7.20 -7.60 39.25
C THR A 61 5.95 -6.83 38.78
N ASN A 62 5.33 -6.05 39.67
CA ASN A 62 4.17 -5.23 39.31
C ASN A 62 4.55 -4.12 38.32
N HIS A 63 5.73 -3.50 38.48
CA HIS A 63 6.20 -2.45 37.56
C HIS A 63 6.49 -3.02 36.16
N PHE A 64 7.07 -4.22 36.05
CA PHE A 64 7.27 -4.87 34.76
C PHE A 64 5.97 -5.35 34.12
N MET A 65 4.99 -5.79 34.92
CA MET A 65 3.64 -6.09 34.40
C MET A 65 2.95 -4.82 33.86
N GLU A 66 3.10 -3.67 34.53
CA GLU A 66 2.57 -2.39 34.05
C GLU A 66 3.23 -1.94 32.73
N LEU A 67 4.55 -2.11 32.60
CA LEU A 67 5.28 -1.81 31.36
C LEU A 67 4.88 -2.73 30.21
N ASP A 68 4.66 -4.02 30.47
CA ASP A 68 4.21 -4.98 29.47
C ASP A 68 2.78 -4.65 29.00
N ASP A 69 1.88 -4.28 29.92
CA ASP A 69 0.53 -3.81 29.60
C ASP A 69 0.55 -2.51 28.78
N GLU A 70 1.44 -1.57 29.11
CA GLU A 70 1.58 -0.31 28.37
C GLU A 70 2.14 -0.54 26.96
N ALA A 71 3.16 -1.39 26.82
CA ALA A 71 3.71 -1.81 25.54
C ALA A 71 2.62 -2.47 24.68
N ASN A 72 1.86 -3.41 25.25
CA ASN A 72 0.78 -4.09 24.55
C ASN A 72 -0.30 -3.12 24.04
N ARG A 73 -0.64 -2.08 24.82
CA ARG A 73 -1.60 -1.04 24.38
C ARG A 73 -1.05 -0.18 23.25
N LEU A 74 0.21 0.23 23.33
CA LEU A 74 0.87 0.99 22.27
C LEU A 74 0.93 0.17 20.97
N HIS A 75 1.29 -1.11 21.06
CA HIS A 75 1.32 -2.03 19.93
C HIS A 75 -0.05 -2.21 19.28
N GLN A 76 -1.11 -2.38 20.07
CA GLN A 76 -2.48 -2.49 19.54
C GLN A 76 -2.90 -1.22 18.81
N TYR A 77 -2.61 -0.05 19.39
CA TYR A 77 -2.93 1.23 18.76
C TYR A 77 -2.17 1.43 17.44
N GLU A 78 -0.87 1.15 17.43
CA GLU A 78 -0.04 1.35 16.25
C GLU A 78 -0.37 0.37 15.13
N ARG A 79 -0.68 -0.89 15.49
CA ARG A 79 -1.18 -1.89 14.55
C ARG A 79 -2.50 -1.44 13.91
N GLN A 80 -3.45 -0.97 14.72
CA GLN A 80 -4.74 -0.52 14.19
C GLN A 80 -4.57 0.70 13.28
N ARG A 81 -3.68 1.64 13.63
CA ARG A 81 -3.35 2.78 12.79
C ARG A 81 -2.74 2.35 11.44
N LEU A 82 -1.87 1.34 11.44
CA LEU A 82 -1.29 0.80 10.20
C LEU A 82 -2.35 0.09 9.34
N GLU A 83 -3.24 -0.67 9.97
CA GLU A 83 -4.35 -1.36 9.32
C GLU A 83 -5.31 -0.37 8.63
N ASP A 84 -5.68 0.72 9.31
CA ASP A 84 -6.49 1.81 8.74
C ASP A 84 -5.81 2.47 7.52
N ILE A 85 -4.49 2.65 7.56
CA ILE A 85 -3.71 3.20 6.44
C ILE A 85 -3.69 2.22 5.28
N ALA A 86 -3.48 0.93 5.55
CA ALA A 86 -3.47 -0.12 4.54
C ALA A 86 -4.82 -0.22 3.82
N GLU A 87 -5.93 -0.22 4.56
CA GLU A 87 -7.28 -0.24 3.98
C GLU A 87 -7.52 0.98 3.07
N ARG A 88 -7.06 2.17 3.48
CA ARG A 88 -7.16 3.38 2.66
C ARG A 88 -6.36 3.25 1.36
N LEU A 89 -5.13 2.76 1.44
CA LEU A 89 -4.26 2.58 0.26
C LEU A 89 -4.82 1.54 -0.71
N VAL A 90 -5.37 0.42 -0.21
CA VAL A 90 -6.05 -0.58 -1.03
C VAL A 90 -7.25 0.03 -1.74
N SER A 91 -8.04 0.85 -1.04
CA SER A 91 -9.18 1.54 -1.64
C SER A 91 -8.76 2.52 -2.74
N GLU A 92 -7.66 3.25 -2.52
CA GLU A 92 -7.08 4.16 -3.52
C GLU A 92 -6.57 3.40 -4.75
N GLU A 93 -5.93 2.22 -4.57
CA GLU A 93 -5.43 1.38 -5.66
C GLU A 93 -6.57 0.87 -6.55
N VAL A 94 -7.66 0.37 -5.96
CA VAL A 94 -8.84 -0.09 -6.70
C VAL A 94 -9.42 1.05 -7.54
N GLN A 95 -9.57 2.25 -6.97
CA GLN A 95 -10.08 3.40 -7.71
C GLN A 95 -9.17 3.82 -8.88
N LEU A 96 -7.85 3.72 -8.71
CA LEU A 96 -6.90 4.01 -9.77
C LEU A 96 -6.98 2.96 -10.88
N ARG A 97 -7.12 1.69 -10.53
CA ARG A 97 -7.28 0.60 -11.48
C ARG A 97 -8.58 0.71 -12.28
N ASP A 98 -9.69 1.05 -11.64
CA ASP A 98 -10.96 1.28 -12.33
C ASP A 98 -10.85 2.45 -13.33
N LYS A 99 -10.13 3.51 -12.95
CA LYS A 99 -9.85 4.64 -13.87
C LYS A 99 -8.96 4.22 -15.04
N GLU A 100 -7.94 3.39 -14.79
CA GLU A 100 -7.07 2.85 -15.84
C GLU A 100 -7.87 2.01 -16.84
N GLU A 101 -8.76 1.13 -16.36
CA GLU A 101 -9.61 0.29 -17.21
C GLU A 101 -10.62 1.12 -18.03
N ALA A 102 -11.21 2.16 -17.43
CA ALA A 102 -12.08 3.10 -18.13
C ALA A 102 -11.34 3.83 -19.26
N LEU A 103 -10.12 4.31 -19.00
CA LEU A 103 -9.28 4.97 -20.00
C LEU A 103 -8.85 4.00 -21.12
N TYR A 104 -8.56 2.74 -20.78
CA TYR A 104 -8.25 1.73 -21.78
C TYR A 104 -9.44 1.44 -22.69
N THR A 105 -10.65 1.36 -22.11
CA THR A 105 -11.90 1.17 -22.85
C THR A 105 -12.19 2.35 -23.79
N GLU A 106 -12.07 3.59 -23.29
CA GLU A 106 -12.23 4.81 -24.09
C GLU A 106 -11.21 4.85 -25.25
N ARG A 107 -9.97 4.44 -24.99
CA ARG A 107 -8.94 4.33 -26.02
C ARG A 107 -9.35 3.33 -27.09
N VAL A 108 -9.77 2.12 -26.73
CA VAL A 108 -10.19 1.09 -27.69
C VAL A 108 -11.37 1.58 -28.55
N GLN A 109 -12.37 2.23 -27.95
CA GLN A 109 -13.50 2.81 -28.70
C GLN A 109 -13.03 3.87 -29.70
N LEU A 110 -12.15 4.79 -29.30
CA LEU A 110 -11.60 5.82 -30.20
C LEU A 110 -10.87 5.23 -31.42
N PHE A 111 -10.23 4.06 -31.28
CA PHE A 111 -9.57 3.39 -32.42
C PHE A 111 -10.56 2.57 -33.26
N SER A 112 -11.55 1.92 -32.65
CA SER A 112 -12.63 1.22 -33.35
C SER A 112 -13.47 2.18 -34.21
N ASP A 113 -13.87 3.32 -33.65
CA ASP A 113 -14.64 4.35 -34.36
C ASP A 113 -13.83 4.96 -35.52
N ARG A 114 -12.50 4.94 -35.40
CA ARG A 114 -11.59 5.41 -36.46
C ARG A 114 -11.46 4.38 -37.59
N GLU A 115 -11.39 3.10 -37.28
CA GLU A 115 -11.41 2.02 -38.27
C GLU A 115 -12.75 1.97 -39.02
N GLU A 116 -13.89 2.03 -38.33
CA GLU A 116 -15.22 2.11 -38.97
C GLU A 116 -15.39 3.39 -39.82
N ALA A 117 -14.86 4.52 -39.37
CA ALA A 117 -14.91 5.77 -40.14
C ALA A 117 -13.99 5.75 -41.36
N GLU A 118 -12.87 5.04 -41.33
CA GLU A 118 -11.99 4.83 -42.48
C GLU A 118 -12.57 3.79 -43.45
N GLU A 119 -13.18 2.71 -42.94
CA GLU A 119 -13.82 1.66 -43.74
C GLU A 119 -15.10 2.18 -44.44
N ASN A 120 -15.90 3.02 -43.79
CA ASN A 120 -17.05 3.71 -44.44
C ASN A 120 -16.62 4.78 -45.46
N ARG A 121 -15.38 5.30 -45.38
CA ARG A 121 -14.86 6.36 -46.27
C ARG A 121 -14.15 5.81 -47.50
N TYR A 122 -13.66 4.56 -47.42
CA TYR A 122 -12.96 3.86 -48.51
C TYR A 122 -13.63 2.55 -48.94
N GLY A 123 -14.80 2.21 -48.38
CA GLY A 123 -15.63 1.10 -48.83
C GLY A 123 -16.06 1.28 -50.28
N TYR A 124 -15.78 0.27 -51.11
CA TYR A 124 -16.04 0.22 -52.56
C TYR A 124 -17.50 0.47 -52.95
#